data_AF-A0A2V8MP26-F1
#
_entry.id   AF-A0A2V8MP26-F1
#
_cell.length_a   1.000
_cell.length_b   1.000
_cell.length_c   1.000
_cell.angle_alpha   90.00
_cell.angle_beta   90.00
_cell.angle_gamma   90.00
#
_symmetry.space_group_name_H-M   'P 1'
#
loop_
_entity.id
_entity.type
_entity.pdbx_description
1 polymer ?
#
loop_
_entity_poly.entity_id
_entity_poly.type
_entity_poly.pdbx_seq_one_letter_code
_entity_poly.pdbx_strand_id
1 'polypeptide(L)' 'CKVDEGSIHPCIINGHDYGELLYQLGVMGWFMLATIPGGLVAFASWLIFLILHRIAWKKRVAAGVPPSIPAPPATA' A
#
# COMPACT_ATOMS: atom_id res chain seq x y z
N CYS A 1 -22.19 -26.82 -16.01
CA CYS A 1 -20.94 -26.16 -16.45
C CYS A 1 -19.78 -26.79 -15.70
N LYS A 2 -18.72 -27.16 -16.42
CA LYS A 2 -17.48 -27.68 -15.84
C LYS A 2 -16.60 -26.48 -15.51
N VAL A 3 -16.32 -26.28 -14.23
CA VAL A 3 -15.43 -25.24 -13.72
C VAL A 3 -14.14 -25.96 -13.37
N ASP A 4 -13.09 -25.72 -14.14
CA ASP A 4 -11.73 -26.19 -13.87
C ASP A 4 -10.82 -24.95 -13.77
N GLU A 5 -10.01 -24.86 -12.72
CA GLU A 5 -9.18 -23.70 -12.35
C GLU A 5 -8.08 -23.32 -13.37
N GLY A 6 -7.92 -24.10 -14.45
CA GLY A 6 -6.82 -23.98 -15.41
C GLY A 6 -7.20 -23.60 -16.83
N SER A 7 -8.49 -23.49 -17.17
CA SER A 7 -8.92 -23.23 -18.54
C SER A 7 -10.26 -22.50 -18.62
N ILE A 8 -10.31 -21.47 -19.47
CA ILE A 8 -11.54 -20.76 -19.82
C ILE A 8 -12.42 -21.72 -20.63
N HIS A 9 -13.45 -22.25 -19.99
CA HIS A 9 -14.52 -22.98 -20.67
C HIS A 9 -15.74 -22.06 -20.78
N PRO A 10 -16.26 -21.79 -21.98
CA PRO A 10 -17.45 -20.97 -22.14
C PRO A 10 -18.63 -21.65 -21.43
N CYS A 11 -19.20 -20.97 -20.45
CA CYS A 11 -20.38 -21.41 -19.71
C CYS A 11 -21.51 -20.43 -20.04
N ILE A 12 -22.28 -20.78 -21.08
CA ILE A 12 -23.44 -20.02 -21.51
C ILE A 12 -24.61 -20.39 -20.61
N ILE A 13 -24.98 -19.49 -19.69
CA ILE A 13 -26.23 -19.53 -18.94
C ILE A 13 -27.16 -18.47 -19.54
N ASN A 14 -28.36 -18.88 -19.97
CA ASN A 14 -29.38 -17.96 -20.48
C ASN A 14 -28.92 -17.08 -21.68
N GLY A 15 -28.03 -17.61 -22.53
CA GLY A 15 -27.50 -16.89 -23.71
C GLY A 15 -26.32 -15.94 -23.43
N HIS A 16 -25.90 -15.78 -22.18
CA HIS A 16 -24.77 -14.94 -21.79
C HIS A 16 -23.58 -15.79 -21.38
N ASP A 17 -22.40 -15.48 -21.93
CA ASP A 17 -21.14 -16.14 -21.58
C ASP A 17 -20.57 -15.53 -20.30
N TYR A 18 -20.60 -16.31 -19.21
CA TYR A 18 -20.03 -15.92 -17.91
C TYR A 18 -18.60 -16.43 -17.73
N GLY A 19 -18.01 -17.12 -18.71
CA GLY A 19 -16.66 -17.68 -18.63
C GLY A 19 -15.59 -16.60 -18.46
N GLU A 20 -15.73 -15.47 -19.16
CA GLU A 20 -14.81 -14.33 -19.04
C GLU A 20 -14.88 -13.67 -17.65
N LEU A 21 -16.09 -13.55 -17.10
CA LEU A 21 -16.33 -13.01 -15.76
C LEU A 21 -15.70 -13.89 -14.67
N LEU A 22 -15.85 -15.22 -14.77
CA LEU A 22 -15.25 -16.18 -13.85
C LEU A 22 -13.71 -16.14 -13.90
N TYR A 23 -13.13 -16.00 -15.09
CA TYR A 23 -11.68 -15.85 -15.25
C TYR A 23 -11.15 -14.55 -14.65
N GLN A 24 -11.81 -13.41 -14.91
CA GLN A 24 -11.45 -12.13 -14.32
C GLN A 24 -11.54 -12.18 -12.79
N LEU A 25 -12.61 -12.76 -12.24
CA LEU A 25 -12.75 -12.94 -10.79
C LEU A 25 -11.66 -13.84 -10.20
N GLY A 26 -11.26 -14.91 -10.91
CA GLY A 26 -10.14 -15.76 -10.53
C GLY A 26 -8.82 -14.99 -10.47
N VAL A 27 -8.46 -14.26 -11.52
CA VAL A 27 -7.24 -13.43 -11.57
C VAL A 27 -7.24 -12.35 -10.49
N MET A 28 -8.38 -11.68 -10.27
CA MET A 28 -8.53 -10.68 -9.21
C MET A 28 -8.43 -11.30 -7.81
N GLY A 29 -8.94 -12.51 -7.61
CA GLY A 29 -8.78 -13.27 -6.38
C GLY A 29 -7.32 -13.57 -6.05
N TRP A 30 -6.53 -13.99 -7.05
CA TRP A 30 -5.08 -14.16 -6.90
C TRP A 30 -4.35 -12.84 -6.63
N PHE A 31 -4.76 -11.75 -7.30
CA PHE A 31 -4.18 -10.43 -7.08
C PHE A 31 -4.41 -9.93 -5.64
N MET A 32 -5.57 -10.24 -5.05
CA MET A 32 -5.88 -9.91 -3.66
C MET A 32 -4.91 -10.58 -2.68
N LEU A 33 -4.48 -11.82 -2.92
CA LEU A 33 -3.50 -12.51 -2.09
C LEU A 33 -2.13 -11.84 -2.08
N ALA A 34 -1.73 -11.15 -3.15
CA ALA A 34 -0.49 -10.38 -3.19
C ALA A 34 -0.67 -8.95 -2.65
N THR A 35 -1.81 -8.31 -2.96
CA THR A 35 -2.08 -6.92 -2.62
C THR A 35 -2.33 -6.72 -1.13
N ILE A 36 -3.00 -7.65 -0.45
CA ILE A 36 -3.25 -7.58 1.00
C ILE A 36 -1.94 -7.57 1.82
N PRO A 37 -1.04 -8.56 1.67
CA PRO A 37 0.22 -8.55 2.41
C PRO A 37 1.11 -7.38 2.00
N GLY A 38 1.16 -7.02 0.70
CA GLY A 38 1.89 -5.84 0.25
C GLY A 38 1.37 -4.55 0.87
N GLY A 39 0.05 -4.36 0.91
CA GLY A 39 -0.61 -3.22 1.53
C GLY A 39 -0.38 -3.17 3.04
N LEU A 40 -0.41 -4.31 3.73
CA LEU A 40 -0.13 -4.40 5.16
C LEU A 40 1.31 -3.97 5.48
N VAL A 41 2.28 -4.44 4.69
CA VAL A 41 3.70 -4.07 4.86
C VAL A 41 3.91 -2.58 4.57
N ALA A 42 3.31 -2.07 3.50
CA ALA A 42 3.36 -0.65 3.15
C ALA A 42 2.78 0.22 4.29
N PHE A 43 1.61 -0.14 4.79
CA PHE A 43 0.94 0.58 5.89
C PHE A 43 1.74 0.53 7.19
N ALA A 44 2.25 -0.65 7.57
CA ALA A 44 3.08 -0.81 8.77
C ALA A 44 4.37 0.02 8.69
N SER A 45 5.07 -0.02 7.55
CA SER A 45 6.30 0.75 7.35
C SER A 45 6.06 2.26 7.43
N TRP A 46 4.97 2.73 6.85
CA TRP A 46 4.57 4.14 6.91
C TRP A 46 4.24 4.57 8.34
N LEU A 47 3.48 3.77 9.09
CA LEU A 47 3.18 4.05 10.49
C LEU A 47 4.45 4.12 11.35
N ILE A 48 5.37 3.17 11.19
CA ILE A 48 6.66 3.17 11.90
C ILE A 48 7.42 4.47 11.60
N PHE A 49 7.50 4.86 10.32
CA PHE A 49 8.18 6.09 9.92
C PHE A 49 7.55 7.33 10.55
N LEU A 50 6.22 7.44 10.56
CA LEU A 50 5.51 8.55 11.19
C LEU A 50 5.73 8.60 12.70
N ILE A 51 5.71 7.45 13.38
CA ILE A 51 5.97 7.37 14.82
C ILE A 51 7.40 7.82 15.12
N LEU A 52 8.38 7.30 14.41
CA LEU A 52 9.79 7.69 14.58
C LEU A 52 10.01 9.18 14.28
N HIS A 53 9.42 9.69 13.21
CA HIS A 53 9.49 11.10 12.84
C HIS A 53 8.87 11.99 13.91
N ARG A 54 7.68 11.64 14.41
CA ARG A 54 7.01 12.37 15.50
C ARG A 54 7.80 12.33 16.79
N ILE A 55 8.38 11.19 17.16
CA ILE A 55 9.25 11.06 18.34
C ILE A 55 10.49 11.93 18.17
N ALA A 56 11.15 11.88 17.01
CA ALA A 56 12.32 12.70 16.72
C ALA A 56 11.98 14.21 16.78
N TRP A 57 10.83 14.62 16.27
CA TRP A 57 10.35 16.00 16.34
C TRP A 57 10.07 16.43 17.77
N LYS A 58 9.35 15.61 18.55
CA LYS A 58 9.12 15.88 19.97
C LYS A 58 10.44 15.99 20.74
N LYS A 59 11.42 15.13 20.46
CA LYS A 59 12.75 15.20 21.07
C LYS A 59 13.49 16.48 20.69
N ARG A 60 13.43 16.94 19.43
CA ARG A 60 14.06 18.20 19.00
C ARG A 60 13.43 19.42 19.67
N VAL A 61 12.10 19.46 19.78
CA VAL A 61 11.38 20.54 20.47
C VAL A 61 11.66 20.51 21.97
N ALA A 62 11.63 19.33 22.61
CA ALA A 62 11.89 19.18 24.05
C ALA A 62 13.36 19.42 24.42
N ALA A 63 14.31 19.08 23.55
CA ALA A 63 15.73 19.36 23.74
C ALA A 63 16.08 20.84 23.49
N GLY A 64 15.11 21.68 23.13
CA GLY A 64 15.30 23.11 22.94
C GLY A 64 16.39 23.44 21.91
N VAL A 65 16.70 22.55 20.97
CA VAL A 65 17.73 22.77 19.96
C VAL A 65 17.20 23.86 19.03
N PRO A 66 17.71 25.11 19.11
CA PRO A 66 17.30 26.14 18.19
C PRO A 66 17.74 25.70 16.78
N PRO A 67 16.97 26.02 15.72
CA PRO A 67 17.43 25.82 14.36
C PRO A 67 18.81 26.47 14.22
N SER A 68 19.77 25.74 13.64
CA SER A 68 21.09 26.27 13.30
C SER A 68 20.94 27.26 12.13
N ILE A 69 20.32 28.40 12.40
CA ILE A 69 20.41 29.57 11.54
C ILE A 69 21.83 30.08 11.78
N PRO A 70 22.77 29.98 10.82
CA PRO A 70 24.03 30.66 10.95
C PRO A 70 23.72 32.15 11.13
N ALA A 71 24.14 32.72 12.27
CA ALA A 71 23.97 34.14 12.52
C ALA A 71 24.59 34.92 11.35
N PRO A 72 23.90 35.91 10.77
CA PRO A 72 24.48 36.74 9.72
C PRO A 72 25.77 37.39 10.27
N PRO A 73 26.82 37.49 9.45
CA PRO A 73 28.08 38.09 9.89
C PRO A 73 27.80 39.51 10.37
N ALA A 74 28.13 39.79 11.63
CA ALA A 74 28.06 41.12 12.19
C ALA A 74 29.04 42.00 11.40
N THR A 75 28.51 42.86 10.54
CA THR A 75 29.29 43.90 9.86
C THR A 75 29.76 44.92 10.88
N ALA A 76 31.08 45.14 10.87
CA ALA A 76 31.83 46.11 11.67
C ALA A 76 31.51 47.57 11.33
#